data_AF-A0A7G1P6K5-F1
#
_entry.id   AF-A0A7G1P6K5-F1
#
_cell.length_a   1.000
_cell.length_b   1.000
_cell.length_c   1.000
_cell.angle_alpha   90.00
_cell.angle_beta   90.00
_cell.angle_gamma   90.00
#
_symmetry.space_group_name_H-M   'P 1'
#
loop_
_entity.id
_entity.type
_entity.pdbx_description
1 polymer ?
#
loop_
_entity_poly.entity_id
_entity_poly.type
_entity_poly.pdbx_seq_one_letter_code
_entity_poly.pdbx_strand_id
1 'polypeptide(L)'
;MARVRLKSTGRHRAVKPVKGGRQAIALATVLSAAGVQAATSAGTAEAIDNPTWTEGPIFNDPLGTTDQQAAIRTRLIELTDSALPGSSIKVAVYHVWETGVVNALVAAKDRGVNVQVLLDESSVSDRPTNTAYGTLVAGLGTDRTRGSYVSTCPKDKSCLGDPKFGKSIMHNKFWLFSAVQGATNVVVETTSNSTPSAHTRFFNDALLLPNNPTMYDAYADYFDTMVTRDWKSWNYRTVSNGLYKAYFFPRTGNSRATDTVYSILNNVTCKYKDTAGVTQSTKVRVAIFKITRLAIAEKLVSLKKAGCSVSIVYAEADSAKSSGGTKGTWEQMHTTGGPTVRCYNDDRDPLNPGKKLAAPYIIHSKYILVDGMYDGVQNKVSFTGSGNYTGPALRENDESIVKVDDDAVHDMYRIHFDRVTKAAYPGTADTTDLCKGVKPLPDDGEPT
;
A
#
# COMPACT_ATOMS: atom_id res chain seq x y z
N MET A 1 10.91 37.98 26.09
CA MET A 1 10.06 37.95 27.31
C MET A 1 9.15 36.73 27.27
N ALA A 2 9.11 36.02 28.40
CA ALA A 2 8.12 35.06 28.89
C ALA A 2 7.47 34.00 27.96
N ARG A 3 7.77 32.73 28.30
CA ARG A 3 7.02 31.51 27.98
C ARG A 3 5.60 31.57 28.55
N VAL A 4 4.62 30.96 27.86
CA VAL A 4 3.57 30.19 28.55
C VAL A 4 3.27 28.91 27.75
N ARG A 5 3.26 27.82 28.50
CA ARG A 5 2.98 26.43 28.14
C ARG A 5 1.55 26.16 28.62
N LEU A 6 0.67 25.60 27.80
CA LEU A 6 -0.62 25.08 28.27
C LEU A 6 -0.77 23.63 27.82
N LYS A 7 -0.81 22.75 28.82
CA LYS A 7 -1.29 21.36 28.76
C LYS A 7 -2.81 21.39 28.69
N SER A 8 -3.43 20.52 27.89
CA SER A 8 -4.84 20.15 28.08
C SER A 8 -4.96 18.64 28.29
N THR A 9 -5.27 18.25 29.52
CA THR A 9 -5.89 16.98 29.89
C THR A 9 -7.38 17.22 30.03
N GLY A 10 -8.25 16.42 29.41
CA GLY A 10 -9.69 16.53 29.65
C GLY A 10 -10.52 15.57 28.82
N ARG A 11 -10.90 14.44 29.43
CA ARG A 11 -11.91 13.50 28.93
C ARG A 11 -13.25 14.22 28.72
N HIS A 12 -13.81 14.14 27.51
CA HIS A 12 -15.17 14.62 27.25
C HIS A 12 -16.22 13.58 27.72
N ARG A 13 -17.07 14.01 28.66
CA ARG A 13 -18.30 13.33 29.07
C ARG A 13 -19.37 13.44 27.99
N ALA A 14 -20.10 12.35 27.79
CA ALA A 14 -21.28 12.24 26.93
C ALA A 14 -22.40 13.21 27.34
N VAL A 15 -23.01 13.85 26.35
CA VAL A 15 -24.21 14.68 26.48
C VAL A 15 -25.45 13.81 26.21
N LYS A 16 -26.42 13.85 27.12
CA LYS A 16 -27.74 13.18 26.98
C LYS A 16 -28.65 13.97 26.03
N PRO A 17 -29.54 13.32 25.25
CA PRO A 17 -30.49 14.00 24.41
C PRO A 17 -31.69 14.56 25.21
N VAL A 18 -32.12 15.76 24.81
CA VAL A 18 -33.30 16.47 25.31
C VAL A 18 -34.57 15.86 24.71
N LYS A 19 -35.52 15.49 25.58
CA LYS A 19 -36.88 15.05 25.20
C LYS A 19 -37.71 16.26 24.76
N GLY A 20 -38.10 16.30 23.49
CA GLY A 20 -39.15 17.18 22.98
C GLY A 20 -40.39 16.35 22.66
N GLY A 21 -41.42 16.45 23.50
CA GLY A 21 -42.71 15.80 23.28
C GLY A 21 -43.49 16.48 22.15
N ARG A 22 -44.13 15.67 21.30
CA ARG A 22 -45.24 16.11 20.45
C ARG A 22 -46.40 15.15 20.64
N GLN A 23 -47.55 15.76 20.94
CA GLN A 23 -48.82 15.14 21.26
C GLN A 23 -49.38 14.36 20.07
N ALA A 24 -49.88 13.16 20.33
CA ALA A 24 -50.70 12.39 19.39
C ALA A 24 -52.15 12.86 19.52
N ILE A 25 -52.74 13.29 18.41
CA ILE A 25 -54.19 13.43 18.25
C ILE A 25 -54.64 12.22 17.42
N ALA A 26 -55.38 11.32 18.06
CA ALA A 26 -56.01 10.18 17.39
C ALA A 26 -57.34 10.64 16.80
N LEU A 27 -57.44 10.66 15.46
CA LEU A 27 -58.70 10.75 14.74
C LEU A 27 -58.97 9.38 14.14
N ALA A 28 -59.95 8.68 14.71
CA ALA A 28 -60.47 7.42 14.21
C ALA A 28 -61.47 7.71 13.08
N THR A 29 -61.05 7.48 11.83
CA THR A 29 -61.95 7.36 10.68
C THR A 29 -62.11 5.88 10.34
N VAL A 30 -63.30 5.35 10.62
CA VAL A 30 -63.76 4.05 10.13
C VAL A 30 -64.28 4.25 8.70
N LEU A 31 -63.57 3.70 7.71
CA LEU A 31 -64.15 3.42 6.40
C LEU A 31 -64.04 1.92 6.12
N SER A 32 -65.19 1.26 6.14
CA SER A 32 -65.38 -0.05 5.54
C SER A 32 -65.73 0.13 4.07
N ALA A 33 -65.02 -0.56 3.17
CA ALA A 33 -65.59 -1.48 2.17
C ALA A 33 -64.75 -1.59 0.88
N ALA A 34 -64.84 -2.80 0.32
CA ALA A 34 -64.55 -3.24 -1.04
C ALA A 34 -63.08 -3.49 -1.41
N GLY A 35 -62.71 -4.76 -1.31
CA GLY A 35 -61.46 -5.31 -1.80
C GLY A 35 -61.39 -5.39 -3.31
N VAL A 36 -60.20 -5.06 -3.82
CA VAL A 36 -59.64 -5.65 -5.02
C VAL A 36 -58.35 -6.30 -4.55
N GLN A 37 -58.37 -7.61 -4.30
CA GLN A 37 -57.15 -8.39 -4.09
C GLN A 37 -56.45 -8.52 -5.44
N ALA A 38 -55.64 -7.51 -5.79
CA ALA A 38 -54.53 -7.75 -6.68
C ALA A 38 -53.57 -8.66 -5.91
N ALA A 39 -53.55 -9.94 -6.25
CA ALA A 39 -52.50 -10.85 -5.82
C ALA A 39 -51.20 -10.41 -6.50
N THR A 40 -50.56 -9.37 -5.96
CA THR A 40 -49.15 -9.14 -6.19
C THR A 40 -48.45 -10.29 -5.50
N SER A 41 -47.92 -11.24 -6.28
CA SER A 41 -46.85 -12.11 -5.82
C SER A 41 -45.70 -11.19 -5.40
N ALA A 42 -45.69 -10.78 -4.14
CA ALA A 42 -44.48 -10.27 -3.52
C ALA A 42 -43.53 -11.45 -3.52
N GLY A 43 -42.75 -11.58 -4.59
CA GLY A 43 -41.58 -12.45 -4.59
C GLY A 43 -40.81 -12.08 -3.33
N THR A 44 -40.58 -13.07 -2.48
CA THR A 44 -39.60 -12.93 -1.40
C THR A 44 -38.32 -12.50 -2.08
N ALA A 45 -37.96 -11.21 -1.95
CA ALA A 45 -36.64 -10.76 -2.31
C ALA A 45 -35.70 -11.60 -1.46
N GLU A 46 -35.01 -12.56 -2.07
CA GLU A 46 -33.89 -13.20 -1.41
C GLU A 46 -32.97 -12.07 -0.94
N ALA A 47 -32.70 -12.03 0.36
CA ALA A 47 -31.71 -11.11 0.87
C ALA A 47 -30.41 -11.45 0.14
N ILE A 48 -29.94 -10.54 -0.73
CA ILE A 48 -28.64 -10.70 -1.35
C ILE A 48 -27.65 -10.72 -0.19
N ASP A 49 -27.05 -11.89 0.07
CA ASP A 49 -25.98 -12.02 1.06
C ASP A 49 -24.81 -11.17 0.58
N ASN A 50 -24.72 -9.96 1.13
CA ASN A 50 -23.66 -9.03 0.80
C ASN A 50 -22.31 -9.64 1.21
N PRO A 51 -21.26 -9.53 0.38
CA PRO A 51 -19.94 -9.98 0.76
C PRO A 51 -19.46 -9.22 2.00
N THR A 52 -18.83 -9.94 2.91
CA THR A 52 -18.16 -9.33 4.07
C THR A 52 -16.71 -9.06 3.72
N TRP A 53 -16.30 -7.80 3.80
CA TRP A 53 -14.92 -7.38 3.58
C TRP A 53 -14.20 -7.27 4.93
N THR A 54 -13.26 -8.17 5.17
CA THR A 54 -12.44 -8.15 6.38
C THR A 54 -11.26 -7.19 6.19
N GLU A 55 -11.10 -6.27 7.13
CA GLU A 55 -9.92 -5.42 7.18
C GLU A 55 -8.65 -6.25 7.39
N GLY A 56 -7.58 -5.89 6.67
CA GLY A 56 -6.26 -6.45 6.89
C GLY A 56 -5.47 -6.68 5.61
N PRO A 57 -4.27 -7.25 5.74
CA PRO A 57 -3.42 -7.51 4.61
C PRO A 57 -3.84 -8.78 3.88
N ILE A 58 -3.65 -8.74 2.57
CA ILE A 58 -3.80 -9.83 1.62
C ILE A 58 -2.44 -10.01 0.98
N PHE A 59 -2.00 -11.26 0.90
CA PHE A 59 -0.71 -11.61 0.32
C PHE A 59 -0.93 -12.55 -0.86
N ASN A 60 -0.16 -12.38 -1.92
CA ASN A 60 0.02 -13.46 -2.87
C ASN A 60 1.23 -14.32 -2.49
N ASP A 61 1.25 -15.58 -2.93
CA ASP A 61 2.41 -16.47 -2.80
C ASP A 61 2.84 -16.94 -4.19
N PRO A 62 3.95 -16.41 -4.75
CA PRO A 62 4.46 -16.82 -6.07
C PRO A 62 4.91 -18.28 -6.12
N LEU A 63 5.08 -18.94 -4.96
CA LEU A 63 5.42 -20.36 -4.86
C LEU A 63 4.19 -21.24 -4.57
N GLY A 64 3.01 -20.63 -4.45
CA GLY A 64 1.75 -21.29 -4.15
C GLY A 64 1.01 -21.78 -5.39
N THR A 65 -0.23 -22.19 -5.16
CA THR A 65 -1.23 -22.49 -6.20
C THR A 65 -1.57 -21.25 -7.04
N THR A 66 -2.21 -21.43 -8.20
CA THR A 66 -2.67 -20.32 -9.05
C THR A 66 -3.52 -19.29 -8.29
N ASP A 67 -4.41 -19.75 -7.39
CA ASP A 67 -5.25 -18.86 -6.59
C ASP A 67 -4.44 -18.07 -5.58
N GLN A 68 -3.44 -18.69 -4.96
CA GLN A 68 -2.52 -18.00 -4.05
C GLN A 68 -1.62 -17.01 -4.79
N GLN A 69 -1.19 -17.32 -6.01
CA GLN A 69 -0.44 -16.39 -6.86
C GLN A 69 -1.30 -15.18 -7.25
N ALA A 70 -2.58 -15.40 -7.54
CA ALA A 70 -3.50 -14.36 -8.00
C ALA A 70 -4.25 -13.63 -6.87
N ALA A 71 -4.04 -13.97 -5.59
CA ALA A 71 -4.90 -13.55 -4.48
C ALA A 71 -5.21 -12.04 -4.44
N ILE A 72 -4.19 -11.18 -4.61
CA ILE A 72 -4.36 -9.72 -4.63
C ILE A 72 -5.18 -9.28 -5.85
N ARG A 73 -4.81 -9.76 -7.05
CA ARG A 73 -5.53 -9.48 -8.30
C ARG A 73 -6.99 -9.91 -8.21
N THR A 74 -7.25 -11.11 -7.70
CA THR A 74 -8.59 -11.65 -7.50
C THR A 74 -9.40 -10.72 -6.60
N ARG A 75 -8.85 -10.28 -5.45
CA ARG A 75 -9.54 -9.33 -4.58
C ARG A 75 -9.86 -8.00 -5.28
N LEU A 76 -8.93 -7.46 -6.06
CA LEU A 76 -9.16 -6.19 -6.78
C LEU A 76 -10.28 -6.33 -7.82
N ILE A 77 -10.36 -7.47 -8.52
CA ILE A 77 -11.45 -7.78 -9.44
C ILE A 77 -12.77 -7.96 -8.67
N GLU A 78 -12.79 -8.72 -7.57
CA GLU A 78 -13.98 -8.91 -6.72
C GLU A 78 -14.57 -7.58 -6.22
N LEU A 79 -13.71 -6.66 -5.75
CA LEU A 79 -14.14 -5.33 -5.32
C LEU A 79 -14.68 -4.49 -6.49
N THR A 80 -14.01 -4.56 -7.64
CA THR A 80 -14.44 -3.86 -8.87
C THR A 80 -15.78 -4.37 -9.36
N ASP A 81 -15.98 -5.69 -9.35
CA ASP A 81 -17.24 -6.34 -9.74
C ASP A 81 -18.36 -6.05 -8.74
N SER A 82 -18.03 -5.89 -7.46
CA SER A 82 -18.96 -5.54 -6.40
C SER A 82 -19.30 -4.04 -6.34
N ALA A 83 -18.64 -3.17 -7.12
CA ALA A 83 -18.90 -1.73 -7.10
C ALA A 83 -20.33 -1.40 -7.55
N LEU A 84 -21.02 -0.57 -6.75
CA LEU A 84 -22.44 -0.24 -6.96
C LEU A 84 -22.63 0.81 -8.07
N PRO A 85 -23.66 0.69 -8.94
CA PRO A 85 -23.98 1.73 -9.92
C PRO A 85 -24.13 3.13 -9.28
N GLY A 86 -23.60 4.15 -9.94
CA GLY A 86 -23.56 5.53 -9.42
C GLY A 86 -22.42 5.79 -8.41
N SER A 87 -21.70 4.76 -7.95
CA SER A 87 -20.49 4.93 -7.14
C SER A 87 -19.27 5.28 -8.01
N SER A 88 -18.08 5.29 -7.40
CA SER A 88 -16.82 5.62 -8.04
C SER A 88 -15.72 4.63 -7.67
N ILE A 89 -14.84 4.38 -8.64
CA ILE A 89 -13.57 3.68 -8.50
C ILE A 89 -12.46 4.64 -8.91
N LYS A 90 -11.47 4.86 -8.05
CA LYS A 90 -10.23 5.59 -8.37
C LYS A 90 -9.04 4.64 -8.27
N VAL A 91 -8.20 4.62 -9.30
CA VAL A 91 -7.05 3.70 -9.40
C VAL A 91 -5.81 4.50 -9.75
N ALA A 92 -4.83 4.55 -8.85
CA ALA A 92 -3.49 5.06 -9.14
C ALA A 92 -2.49 3.91 -9.06
N VAL A 93 -2.01 3.43 -10.21
CA VAL A 93 -1.11 2.27 -10.29
C VAL A 93 -0.01 2.53 -11.31
N TYR A 94 1.24 2.26 -10.95
CA TYR A 94 2.40 2.41 -11.85
C TYR A 94 2.19 1.68 -13.20
N HIS A 95 2.00 0.36 -13.19
CA HIS A 95 1.75 -0.46 -14.40
C HIS A 95 0.44 -1.26 -14.34
N VAL A 96 -0.35 -1.19 -15.43
CA VAL A 96 -1.52 -2.05 -15.68
C VAL A 96 -1.42 -2.69 -17.06
N TRP A 97 -1.17 -4.00 -17.08
CA TRP A 97 -0.94 -4.80 -18.28
C TRP A 97 -1.82 -6.05 -18.39
N GLU A 98 -2.64 -6.33 -17.37
CA GLU A 98 -3.47 -7.53 -17.36
C GLU A 98 -4.89 -7.28 -17.86
N THR A 99 -5.27 -8.04 -18.88
CA THR A 99 -6.59 -7.99 -19.49
C THR A 99 -7.74 -8.19 -18.50
N GLY A 100 -7.58 -9.08 -17.50
CA GLY A 100 -8.64 -9.34 -16.52
C GLY A 100 -8.98 -8.12 -15.66
N VAL A 101 -7.97 -7.37 -15.22
CA VAL A 101 -8.15 -6.14 -14.43
C VAL A 101 -8.76 -5.04 -15.30
N VAL A 102 -8.26 -4.86 -16.52
CA VAL A 102 -8.79 -3.89 -17.48
C VAL A 102 -10.25 -4.16 -17.82
N ASN A 103 -10.61 -5.41 -18.11
CA ASN A 103 -11.97 -5.79 -18.43
C ASN A 103 -12.93 -5.55 -17.27
N ALA A 104 -12.51 -5.84 -16.02
CA ALA A 104 -13.32 -5.56 -14.84
C ALA A 104 -13.62 -4.07 -14.68
N LEU A 105 -12.62 -3.21 -14.90
CA LEU A 105 -12.79 -1.75 -14.85
C LEU A 105 -13.74 -1.22 -15.94
N VAL A 106 -13.61 -1.70 -17.18
CA VAL A 106 -14.51 -1.33 -18.27
C VAL A 106 -15.94 -1.81 -17.97
N ALA A 107 -16.09 -3.06 -17.51
CA ALA A 107 -17.38 -3.61 -17.13
C ALA A 107 -18.03 -2.83 -15.97
N ALA A 108 -17.27 -2.38 -14.98
CA ALA A 108 -17.78 -1.51 -13.91
C ALA A 108 -18.33 -0.20 -14.47
N LYS A 109 -17.61 0.46 -15.40
CA LYS A 109 -18.11 1.65 -16.09
C LYS A 109 -19.39 1.37 -16.86
N ASP A 110 -19.49 0.22 -17.55
CA ASP A 110 -20.68 -0.13 -18.32
C ASP A 110 -21.88 -0.47 -17.42
N ARG A 111 -21.65 -0.89 -16.16
CA ARG A 111 -22.68 -0.99 -15.12
C ARG A 111 -23.07 0.35 -14.49
N GLY A 112 -22.47 1.47 -14.92
CA GLY A 112 -22.78 2.81 -14.43
C GLY A 112 -21.93 3.30 -13.25
N VAL A 113 -20.76 2.70 -13.03
CA VAL A 113 -19.78 3.17 -12.05
C VAL A 113 -18.85 4.22 -12.68
N ASN A 114 -18.49 5.26 -11.94
CA ASN A 114 -17.52 6.26 -12.38
C ASN A 114 -16.10 5.72 -12.17
N VAL A 115 -15.33 5.47 -13.24
CA VAL A 115 -14.03 4.78 -13.16
C VAL A 115 -12.90 5.70 -13.63
N GLN A 116 -12.05 6.11 -12.70
CA GLN A 116 -10.95 7.04 -12.91
C GLN A 116 -9.61 6.33 -12.71
N VAL A 117 -8.80 6.26 -13.75
CA VAL A 117 -7.52 5.55 -13.74
C VAL A 117 -6.39 6.53 -14.03
N LEU A 118 -5.38 6.56 -13.16
CA LEU A 118 -4.14 7.31 -13.32
C LEU A 118 -2.96 6.34 -13.31
N LEU A 119 -2.17 6.33 -14.37
CA LEU A 119 -1.02 5.44 -14.54
C LEU A 119 0.28 6.23 -14.67
N ASP A 120 1.43 5.57 -14.50
CA ASP A 120 2.67 6.11 -15.03
C ASP A 120 2.64 6.04 -16.57
N GLU A 121 3.37 6.94 -17.23
CA GLU A 121 3.50 6.88 -18.69
C GLU A 121 4.23 5.62 -19.15
N SER A 122 5.11 5.08 -18.32
CA SER A 122 5.83 3.82 -18.55
C SER A 122 4.89 2.62 -18.70
N SER A 123 3.67 2.68 -18.14
CA SER A 123 2.64 1.66 -18.39
C SER A 123 2.32 1.50 -19.88
N VAL A 124 2.60 2.50 -20.70
CA VAL A 124 2.50 2.47 -22.16
C VAL A 124 3.87 2.28 -22.79
N SER A 125 4.86 3.11 -22.43
CA SER A 125 6.14 3.14 -23.16
C SER A 125 7.00 1.89 -22.97
N ASP A 126 6.92 1.23 -21.80
CA ASP A 126 7.72 0.04 -21.52
C ASP A 126 7.15 -1.20 -22.20
N ARG A 127 5.85 -1.19 -22.54
CA ARG A 127 5.18 -2.29 -23.26
C ARG A 127 4.25 -1.79 -24.36
N PRO A 128 4.80 -1.22 -25.45
CA PRO A 128 4.01 -0.59 -26.51
C PRO A 128 3.09 -1.56 -27.27
N THR A 129 3.36 -2.87 -27.21
CA THR A 129 2.52 -3.91 -27.83
C THR A 129 1.41 -4.42 -26.91
N ASN A 130 1.41 -4.06 -25.62
CA ASN A 130 0.36 -4.44 -24.69
C ASN A 130 -0.91 -3.61 -24.94
N THR A 131 -2.07 -4.25 -25.04
CA THR A 131 -3.34 -3.60 -25.42
C THR A 131 -4.13 -3.05 -24.23
N ALA A 132 -3.65 -3.20 -22.99
CA ALA A 132 -4.36 -2.80 -21.77
C ALA A 132 -4.74 -1.32 -21.79
N TYR A 133 -3.76 -0.43 -22.03
CA TYR A 133 -4.00 1.00 -22.07
C TYR A 133 -4.97 1.39 -23.19
N GLY A 134 -4.78 0.84 -24.40
CA GLY A 134 -5.69 1.09 -25.53
C GLY A 134 -7.13 0.65 -25.24
N THR A 135 -7.30 -0.46 -24.51
CA THR A 135 -8.62 -0.96 -24.09
C THR A 135 -9.25 -0.05 -23.03
N LEU A 136 -8.48 0.46 -22.06
CA LEU A 136 -8.95 1.46 -21.10
C LEU A 136 -9.36 2.76 -21.79
N VAL A 137 -8.57 3.24 -22.77
CA VAL A 137 -8.91 4.44 -23.56
C VAL A 137 -10.23 4.23 -24.30
N ALA A 138 -10.44 3.07 -24.93
CA ALA A 138 -11.67 2.77 -25.64
C ALA A 138 -12.90 2.65 -24.70
N GLY A 139 -12.73 2.03 -23.54
CA GLY A 139 -13.83 1.76 -22.60
C GLY A 139 -14.19 2.95 -21.70
N LEU A 140 -13.18 3.67 -21.19
CA LEU A 140 -13.35 4.75 -20.21
C LEU A 140 -13.29 6.15 -20.84
N GLY A 141 -12.57 6.31 -21.96
CA GLY A 141 -12.23 7.62 -22.52
C GLY A 141 -11.03 8.27 -21.81
N THR A 142 -10.64 9.46 -22.28
CA THR A 142 -9.47 10.23 -21.76
C THR A 142 -9.84 11.63 -21.27
N ASP A 143 -11.11 12.01 -21.37
CA ASP A 143 -11.60 13.32 -20.91
C ASP A 143 -11.78 13.31 -19.40
N ARG A 144 -10.84 13.95 -18.69
CA ARG A 144 -10.81 14.04 -17.23
C ARG A 144 -11.95 14.86 -16.62
N THR A 145 -12.78 15.51 -17.43
CA THR A 145 -13.99 16.20 -16.96
C THR A 145 -15.20 15.27 -16.85
N ARG A 146 -15.08 14.04 -17.35
CA ARG A 146 -16.12 13.00 -17.28
C ARG A 146 -15.96 12.15 -16.01
N GLY A 147 -17.04 11.45 -15.65
CA GLY A 147 -17.05 10.54 -14.50
C GLY A 147 -16.08 9.36 -14.64
N SER A 148 -15.81 8.92 -15.88
CA SER A 148 -14.83 7.88 -16.18
C SER A 148 -13.77 8.38 -17.14
N TYR A 149 -12.51 7.99 -16.92
CA TYR A 149 -11.37 8.26 -17.79
C TYR A 149 -10.16 7.40 -17.41
N VAL A 150 -9.23 7.27 -18.35
CA VAL A 150 -7.83 6.88 -18.07
C VAL A 150 -6.89 8.03 -18.45
N SER A 151 -5.85 8.23 -17.65
CA SER A 151 -4.78 9.18 -17.92
C SER A 151 -3.43 8.67 -17.42
N THR A 152 -2.34 9.26 -17.90
CA THR A 152 -0.98 8.99 -17.40
C THR A 152 -0.40 10.22 -16.72
N CYS A 153 0.61 10.05 -15.87
CA CYS A 153 1.52 11.16 -15.53
C CYS A 153 2.39 11.54 -16.75
N PRO A 154 3.11 12.68 -16.72
CA PRO A 154 3.96 13.06 -17.83
C PRO A 154 5.10 12.07 -18.06
N LYS A 155 5.53 11.92 -19.32
CA LYS A 155 6.68 11.08 -19.68
C LYS A 155 7.93 11.38 -18.85
N ASP A 156 8.60 10.32 -18.39
CA ASP A 156 9.81 10.34 -17.54
C ASP A 156 9.64 11.13 -16.22
N LYS A 157 8.39 11.35 -15.77
CA LYS A 157 8.07 12.15 -14.58
C LYS A 157 6.90 11.58 -13.78
N SER A 158 6.98 11.73 -12.45
CA SER A 158 5.82 11.65 -11.58
C SER A 158 4.88 12.83 -11.81
N CYS A 159 3.65 12.74 -11.31
CA CYS A 159 2.67 13.81 -11.38
C CYS A 159 3.01 14.98 -10.44
N LEU A 160 3.57 14.72 -9.25
CA LEU A 160 3.81 15.75 -8.23
C LEU A 160 5.29 15.97 -7.89
N GLY A 161 6.21 15.28 -8.57
CA GLY A 161 7.65 15.45 -8.47
C GLY A 161 8.14 16.79 -9.03
N ASP A 162 8.97 17.47 -8.25
CA ASP A 162 9.68 18.66 -8.74
C ASP A 162 10.74 18.23 -9.77
N PRO A 163 10.62 18.66 -11.04
CA PRO A 163 11.50 18.21 -12.12
C PRO A 163 12.96 18.60 -11.92
N LYS A 164 13.29 19.52 -11.00
CA LYS A 164 14.69 19.88 -10.70
C LYS A 164 15.49 18.72 -10.09
N PHE A 165 14.81 17.72 -9.53
CA PHE A 165 15.45 16.54 -8.94
C PHE A 165 15.64 15.39 -9.96
N GLY A 166 15.29 15.62 -11.23
CA GLY A 166 15.55 14.69 -12.33
C GLY A 166 14.37 13.78 -12.65
N LYS A 167 14.67 12.58 -13.14
CA LYS A 167 13.66 11.57 -13.49
C LYS A 167 12.88 11.14 -12.25
N SER A 168 11.59 10.94 -12.42
CA SER A 168 10.66 10.52 -11.37
C SER A 168 9.54 9.70 -12.00
N ILE A 169 8.79 8.98 -11.16
CA ILE A 169 7.69 8.13 -11.61
C ILE A 169 6.49 8.22 -10.67
N MET A 170 5.29 7.99 -11.21
CA MET A 170 4.08 7.77 -10.42
C MET A 170 4.07 6.33 -9.94
N HIS A 171 4.64 6.11 -8.77
CA HIS A 171 4.90 4.77 -8.25
C HIS A 171 3.88 4.34 -7.19
N ASN A 172 2.70 4.96 -7.14
CA ASN A 172 1.58 4.47 -6.34
C ASN A 172 1.02 3.14 -6.86
N LYS A 173 0.36 2.39 -5.98
CA LYS A 173 -0.57 1.29 -6.31
C LYS A 173 -1.69 1.28 -5.28
N PHE A 174 -2.68 2.14 -5.47
CA PHE A 174 -3.87 2.13 -4.63
C PHE A 174 -5.16 2.14 -5.43
N TRP A 175 -6.19 1.56 -4.82
CA TRP A 175 -7.55 1.46 -5.35
C TRP A 175 -8.54 1.96 -4.32
N LEU A 176 -9.46 2.81 -4.74
CA LEU A 176 -10.48 3.39 -3.90
C LEU A 176 -11.85 3.06 -4.47
N PHE A 177 -12.77 2.58 -3.63
CA PHE A 177 -14.16 2.32 -4.00
C PHE A 177 -15.07 3.10 -3.05
N SER A 178 -15.86 4.05 -3.55
CA SER A 178 -16.78 4.80 -2.68
C SER A 178 -17.89 3.91 -2.12
N ALA A 179 -18.38 2.97 -2.93
CA ALA A 179 -19.31 1.94 -2.49
C ALA A 179 -19.20 0.66 -3.30
N VAL A 180 -19.12 -0.46 -2.58
CA VAL A 180 -19.24 -1.84 -3.08
C VAL A 180 -20.38 -2.53 -2.32
N GLN A 181 -20.88 -3.65 -2.81
CA GLN A 181 -21.78 -4.50 -2.02
C GLN A 181 -21.11 -4.82 -0.66
N GLY A 182 -21.80 -4.54 0.45
CA GLY A 182 -21.31 -4.82 1.81
C GLY A 182 -20.33 -3.81 2.43
N ALA A 183 -19.82 -2.80 1.71
CA ALA A 183 -18.95 -1.77 2.30
C ALA A 183 -18.95 -0.44 1.54
N THR A 184 -18.58 0.62 2.24
CA THR A 184 -18.34 1.95 1.65
C THR A 184 -16.90 2.40 1.94
N ASN A 185 -16.43 3.44 1.26
CA ASN A 185 -15.16 4.10 1.56
C ASN A 185 -14.00 3.09 1.70
N VAL A 186 -13.87 2.22 0.70
CA VAL A 186 -12.90 1.13 0.71
C VAL A 186 -11.59 1.62 0.13
N VAL A 187 -10.51 1.42 0.87
CA VAL A 187 -9.14 1.70 0.42
C VAL A 187 -8.40 0.37 0.28
N VAL A 188 -7.67 0.21 -0.82
CA VAL A 188 -6.67 -0.84 -0.99
C VAL A 188 -5.34 -0.18 -1.31
N GLU A 189 -4.39 -0.22 -0.37
CA GLU A 189 -2.99 0.16 -0.62
C GLU A 189 -2.19 -1.11 -0.89
N THR A 190 -1.50 -1.21 -2.03
CA THR A 190 -0.75 -2.42 -2.38
C THR A 190 0.66 -2.11 -2.87
N THR A 191 1.52 -3.13 -2.82
CA THR A 191 2.83 -3.12 -3.46
C THR A 191 2.77 -3.70 -4.88
N SER A 192 1.66 -4.34 -5.26
CA SER A 192 1.53 -5.06 -6.51
C SER A 192 1.16 -4.14 -7.66
N ASN A 193 1.94 -4.19 -8.74
CA ASN A 193 1.47 -3.76 -10.05
C ASN A 193 0.45 -4.77 -10.60
N SER A 194 -0.23 -4.42 -11.70
CA SER A 194 -1.03 -5.38 -12.47
C SER A 194 -0.21 -5.88 -13.66
N THR A 195 0.75 -6.76 -13.37
CA THR A 195 1.69 -7.32 -14.36
C THR A 195 1.83 -8.84 -14.16
N PRO A 196 2.24 -9.61 -15.20
CA PRO A 196 2.32 -11.06 -15.09
C PRO A 196 3.23 -11.59 -13.96
N SER A 197 4.37 -10.95 -13.72
CA SER A 197 5.36 -11.37 -12.72
C SER A 197 4.97 -10.92 -11.32
N ALA A 198 4.17 -9.86 -11.17
CA ALA A 198 3.67 -9.43 -9.86
C ALA A 198 2.94 -10.55 -9.11
N HIS A 199 2.23 -11.42 -9.83
CA HIS A 199 1.50 -12.55 -9.26
C HIS A 199 2.33 -13.83 -9.19
N THR A 200 3.14 -14.09 -10.21
CA THR A 200 3.79 -15.40 -10.43
C THR A 200 5.25 -15.45 -9.98
N ARG A 201 5.87 -14.31 -9.68
CA ARG A 201 7.30 -14.22 -9.31
C ARG A 201 7.53 -13.44 -8.03
N PHE A 202 6.64 -12.52 -7.66
CA PHE A 202 6.92 -11.60 -6.57
C PHE A 202 6.01 -11.86 -5.37
N PHE A 203 6.57 -11.85 -4.16
CA PHE A 203 5.77 -11.72 -2.95
C PHE A 203 5.32 -10.26 -2.82
N ASN A 204 4.02 -10.00 -2.90
CA ASN A 204 3.40 -8.70 -2.70
C ASN A 204 2.41 -8.72 -1.53
N ASP A 205 2.07 -7.53 -1.05
CA ASP A 205 0.97 -7.32 -0.10
C ASP A 205 0.00 -6.25 -0.57
N ALA A 206 -1.23 -6.34 -0.08
CA ALA A 206 -2.27 -5.34 -0.21
C ALA A 206 -3.00 -5.18 1.12
N LEU A 207 -3.07 -3.97 1.66
CA LEU A 207 -3.87 -3.66 2.84
C LEU A 207 -5.26 -3.20 2.40
N LEU A 208 -6.29 -3.97 2.78
CA LEU A 208 -7.70 -3.64 2.56
C LEU A 208 -8.28 -2.97 3.81
N LEU A 209 -8.80 -1.76 3.66
CA LEU A 209 -9.48 -0.98 4.69
C LEU A 209 -10.93 -0.67 4.25
N PRO A 210 -11.91 -1.51 4.61
CA PRO A 210 -13.31 -1.26 4.32
C PRO A 210 -13.91 -0.25 5.33
N ASN A 211 -14.93 0.49 4.93
CA ASN A 211 -15.68 1.42 5.80
C ASN A 211 -14.80 2.48 6.49
N ASN A 212 -13.78 2.98 5.77
CA ASN A 212 -12.80 3.92 6.33
C ASN A 212 -12.86 5.29 5.61
N PRO A 213 -13.86 6.14 5.92
CA PRO A 213 -14.07 7.41 5.22
C PRO A 213 -12.86 8.34 5.29
N THR A 214 -12.18 8.42 6.44
CA THR A 214 -11.05 9.35 6.57
C THR A 214 -9.84 8.92 5.74
N MET A 215 -9.52 7.62 5.65
CA MET A 215 -8.46 7.17 4.74
C MET A 215 -8.93 7.29 3.29
N TYR A 216 -10.18 6.93 2.98
CA TYR A 216 -10.73 7.07 1.64
C TYR A 216 -10.63 8.51 1.12
N ASP A 217 -11.11 9.48 1.89
CA ASP A 217 -11.09 10.89 1.52
C ASP A 217 -9.66 11.41 1.35
N ALA A 218 -8.73 10.97 2.20
CA ALA A 218 -7.32 11.35 2.11
C ALA A 218 -6.65 10.84 0.82
N TYR A 219 -6.87 9.58 0.47
CA TYR A 219 -6.37 9.00 -0.77
C TYR A 219 -7.08 9.57 -2.01
N ALA A 220 -8.38 9.87 -1.91
CA ALA A 220 -9.14 10.49 -2.99
C ALA A 220 -8.66 11.92 -3.28
N ASP A 221 -8.43 12.73 -2.24
CA ASP A 221 -7.82 14.07 -2.37
C ASP A 221 -6.41 14.00 -2.96
N TYR A 222 -5.61 13.00 -2.54
CA TYR A 222 -4.29 12.77 -3.12
C TYR A 222 -4.37 12.39 -4.60
N PHE A 223 -5.28 11.49 -4.97
CA PHE A 223 -5.54 11.13 -6.37
C PHE A 223 -5.92 12.36 -7.20
N ASP A 224 -6.87 13.16 -6.73
CA ASP A 224 -7.33 14.36 -7.45
C ASP A 224 -6.22 15.40 -7.57
N THR A 225 -5.39 15.53 -6.53
CA THR A 225 -4.18 16.36 -6.57
C THR A 225 -3.19 15.87 -7.64
N MET A 226 -2.89 14.57 -7.70
CA MET A 226 -2.01 14.00 -8.74
C MET A 226 -2.54 14.25 -10.15
N VAL A 227 -3.85 14.16 -10.36
CA VAL A 227 -4.48 14.42 -11.65
C VAL A 227 -4.23 15.85 -12.14
N THR A 228 -4.09 16.84 -11.23
CA THR A 228 -3.73 18.22 -11.62
C THR A 228 -2.33 18.35 -12.21
N ARG A 229 -1.41 17.45 -11.81
CA ARG A 229 0.03 17.49 -12.15
C ARG A 229 0.74 18.79 -11.73
N ASP A 230 0.20 19.48 -10.73
CA ASP A 230 0.76 20.73 -10.24
C ASP A 230 1.76 20.50 -9.10
N TRP A 231 2.96 20.01 -9.48
CA TRP A 231 4.07 19.80 -8.56
C TRP A 231 4.49 21.08 -7.79
N LYS A 232 4.18 22.28 -8.31
CA LYS A 232 4.55 23.54 -7.63
C LYS A 232 3.70 23.79 -6.40
N SER A 233 2.42 23.39 -6.44
CA SER A 233 1.50 23.50 -5.30
C SER A 233 1.62 22.32 -4.33
N TRP A 234 2.28 21.25 -4.77
CA TRP A 234 2.44 20.05 -3.96
C TRP A 234 3.24 20.32 -2.68
N ASN A 235 2.73 19.76 -1.59
CA ASN A 235 3.41 19.71 -0.32
C ASN A 235 3.19 18.33 0.27
N TYR A 236 4.19 17.81 0.96
CA TYR A 236 4.09 16.56 1.70
C TYR A 236 2.87 16.55 2.63
N ARG A 237 1.99 15.55 2.49
CA ARG A 237 0.76 15.42 3.30
C ARG A 237 0.78 14.17 4.16
N THR A 238 0.19 14.29 5.34
CA THR A 238 -0.12 13.14 6.20
C THR A 238 -1.51 13.30 6.77
N VAL A 239 -2.27 12.21 6.83
CA VAL A 239 -3.59 12.17 7.49
C VAL A 239 -3.55 11.10 8.56
N SER A 240 -4.17 11.34 9.71
CA SER A 240 -4.22 10.38 10.82
C SER A 240 -5.64 10.28 11.35
N ASN A 241 -6.12 9.06 11.57
CA ASN A 241 -7.42 8.81 12.18
C ASN A 241 -7.39 7.48 12.91
N GLY A 242 -7.64 7.50 14.23
CA GLY A 242 -7.62 6.30 15.07
C GLY A 242 -6.34 5.49 14.88
N LEU A 243 -6.49 4.27 14.37
CA LEU A 243 -5.41 3.30 14.18
C LEU A 243 -4.51 3.62 12.96
N TYR A 244 -4.97 4.50 12.05
CA TYR A 244 -4.35 4.68 10.75
C TYR A 244 -3.59 6.00 10.63
N LYS A 245 -2.52 5.98 9.84
CA LYS A 245 -1.87 7.20 9.35
C LYS A 245 -1.33 7.01 7.94
N ALA A 246 -1.82 7.80 6.99
CA ALA A 246 -1.30 7.84 5.63
C ALA A 246 -0.23 8.92 5.48
N TYR A 247 0.74 8.65 4.61
CA TYR A 247 1.83 9.55 4.22
C TYR A 247 1.87 9.57 2.69
N PHE A 248 1.79 10.76 2.09
CA PHE A 248 1.79 10.94 0.64
C PHE A 248 3.04 11.68 0.18
N PHE A 249 3.68 11.18 -0.87
CA PHE A 249 4.98 11.63 -1.39
C PHE A 249 4.80 12.33 -2.75
N PRO A 250 5.76 13.14 -3.20
CA PRO A 250 7.13 13.32 -2.68
C PRO A 250 7.23 14.18 -1.40
N ARG A 251 8.28 13.94 -0.60
CA ARG A 251 8.62 14.76 0.57
C ARG A 251 9.87 15.59 0.31
N THR A 252 9.75 16.91 0.30
CA THR A 252 10.91 17.81 0.14
C THR A 252 11.90 17.72 1.31
N GLY A 253 13.15 18.09 1.03
CA GLY A 253 14.26 18.11 2.00
C GLY A 253 15.42 17.23 1.59
N ASN A 254 16.53 17.33 2.32
CA ASN A 254 17.80 16.65 2.00
C ASN A 254 18.51 16.08 3.23
N SER A 255 17.79 15.96 4.35
CA SER A 255 18.35 15.50 5.64
C SER A 255 17.63 14.27 6.17
N ARG A 256 18.22 13.64 7.19
CA ARG A 256 17.58 12.53 7.93
C ARG A 256 16.29 12.95 8.64
N ALA A 257 16.20 14.21 9.08
CA ALA A 257 15.01 14.75 9.74
C ALA A 257 13.81 14.85 8.78
N THR A 258 14.08 14.99 7.48
CA THR A 258 13.05 14.99 6.43
C THR A 258 12.85 13.60 5.83
N ASP A 259 13.46 12.55 6.36
CA ASP A 259 13.22 11.17 5.93
C ASP A 259 12.10 10.54 6.78
N THR A 260 11.01 10.17 6.10
CA THR A 260 9.81 9.63 6.74
C THR A 260 10.06 8.28 7.42
N VAL A 261 10.79 7.37 6.77
CA VAL A 261 11.09 6.05 7.33
C VAL A 261 12.11 6.17 8.46
N TYR A 262 13.11 7.04 8.33
CA TYR A 262 14.02 7.35 9.42
C TYR A 262 13.27 7.91 10.65
N SER A 263 12.30 8.80 10.42
CA SER A 263 11.44 9.36 11.47
C SER A 263 10.54 8.30 12.12
N ILE A 264 9.96 7.39 11.33
CA ILE A 264 9.20 6.23 11.83
C ILE A 264 10.07 5.39 12.78
N LEU A 265 11.30 5.08 12.37
CA LEU A 265 12.24 4.28 13.16
C LEU A 265 12.79 5.02 14.38
N ASN A 266 12.72 6.36 14.43
CA ASN A 266 13.12 7.14 15.60
C ASN A 266 12.18 6.97 16.80
N ASN A 267 10.94 6.54 16.56
CA ASN A 267 9.98 6.30 17.63
C ASN A 267 10.23 4.97 18.36
N VAL A 268 11.13 4.11 17.86
CA VAL A 268 11.43 2.81 18.47
C VAL A 268 12.30 2.98 19.71
N THR A 269 11.84 2.44 20.84
CA THR A 269 12.65 2.25 22.04
C THR A 269 13.02 0.78 22.18
N CYS A 270 14.32 0.45 22.30
CA CYS A 270 14.76 -0.93 22.17
C CYS A 270 14.57 -1.81 23.39
N LYS A 271 14.76 -1.27 24.60
CA LYS A 271 14.58 -2.01 25.84
C LYS A 271 13.48 -1.34 26.65
N TYR A 272 12.57 -2.15 27.19
CA TYR A 272 11.51 -1.67 28.07
C TYR A 272 11.19 -2.74 29.13
N LYS A 273 10.47 -2.34 30.17
CA LYS A 273 9.90 -3.27 31.14
C LYS A 273 8.45 -3.52 30.77
N ASP A 274 8.04 -4.77 30.65
CA ASP A 274 6.62 -5.10 30.50
C ASP A 274 5.87 -4.91 31.83
N THR A 275 4.56 -5.19 31.82
CA THR A 275 3.70 -5.09 33.01
C THR A 275 4.11 -6.03 34.15
N ALA A 276 4.88 -7.07 33.87
CA ALA A 276 5.43 -7.99 34.86
C ALA A 276 6.84 -7.56 35.36
N GLY A 277 7.37 -6.43 34.90
CA GLY A 277 8.70 -5.94 35.26
C GLY A 277 9.84 -6.68 34.57
N VAL A 278 9.56 -7.51 33.56
CA VAL A 278 10.57 -8.24 32.80
C VAL A 278 11.15 -7.35 31.72
N THR A 279 12.48 -7.37 31.55
CA THR A 279 13.13 -6.61 30.48
C THR A 279 12.84 -7.27 29.14
N GLN A 280 12.08 -6.56 28.30
CA GLN A 280 11.78 -6.97 26.94
C GLN A 280 12.63 -6.21 25.93
N SER A 281 12.71 -6.76 24.71
CA SER A 281 13.39 -6.14 23.58
C SER A 281 12.39 -5.92 22.45
N THR A 282 12.31 -4.69 21.94
CA THR A 282 11.46 -4.38 20.79
C THR A 282 11.98 -5.10 19.55
N LYS A 283 11.08 -5.71 18.79
CA LYS A 283 11.38 -6.39 17.53
C LYS A 283 11.04 -5.46 16.36
N VAL A 284 11.96 -5.32 15.43
CA VAL A 284 11.79 -4.55 14.18
C VAL A 284 12.04 -5.49 13.02
N ARG A 285 11.04 -5.66 12.16
CA ARG A 285 11.14 -6.47 10.93
C ARG A 285 10.91 -5.58 9.72
N VAL A 286 11.72 -5.75 8.68
CA VAL A 286 11.63 -4.97 7.44
C VAL A 286 11.62 -5.93 6.26
N ALA A 287 10.54 -5.92 5.48
CA ALA A 287 10.53 -6.51 4.14
C ALA A 287 10.56 -5.37 3.13
N ILE A 288 11.48 -5.41 2.16
CA ILE A 288 11.62 -4.32 1.21
C ILE A 288 12.18 -4.83 -0.13
N PHE A 289 11.58 -4.44 -1.25
CA PHE A 289 12.18 -4.73 -2.55
C PHE A 289 13.59 -4.12 -2.65
N LYS A 290 13.68 -2.79 -2.54
CA LYS A 290 14.93 -2.06 -2.73
C LYS A 290 15.23 -1.10 -1.59
N ILE A 291 16.45 -1.16 -1.06
CA ILE A 291 16.97 -0.23 -0.04
C ILE A 291 18.29 0.39 -0.50
N THR A 292 18.31 1.70 -0.72
CA THR A 292 19.54 2.43 -1.09
C THR A 292 19.77 3.70 -0.27
N ARG A 293 18.82 4.07 0.60
CA ARG A 293 19.01 5.15 1.58
C ARG A 293 19.87 4.65 2.74
N LEU A 294 21.16 4.99 2.70
CA LEU A 294 22.13 4.64 3.75
C LEU A 294 21.67 5.02 5.17
N ALA A 295 20.99 6.16 5.33
CA ALA A 295 20.46 6.59 6.62
C ALA A 295 19.49 5.59 7.27
N ILE A 296 18.71 4.85 6.47
CA ILE A 296 17.81 3.79 6.99
C ILE A 296 18.64 2.59 7.46
N ALA A 297 19.59 2.13 6.65
CA ALA A 297 20.47 1.02 7.02
C ALA A 297 21.26 1.32 8.31
N GLU A 298 21.81 2.53 8.43
CA GLU A 298 22.48 2.99 9.65
C GLU A 298 21.53 3.02 10.86
N LYS A 299 20.29 3.47 10.68
CA LYS A 299 19.30 3.49 11.76
C LYS A 299 18.96 2.08 12.23
N LEU A 300 18.76 1.13 11.32
CA LEU A 300 18.47 -0.27 11.65
C LEU A 300 19.63 -0.94 12.40
N VAL A 301 20.88 -0.67 11.99
CA VAL A 301 22.08 -1.11 12.73
C VAL A 301 22.15 -0.46 14.12
N SER A 302 21.84 0.83 14.22
CA SER A 302 21.80 1.54 15.51
C SER A 302 20.76 0.93 16.46
N LEU A 303 19.56 0.61 15.97
CA LEU A 303 18.52 -0.06 16.77
C LEU A 303 18.98 -1.45 17.23
N LYS A 304 19.59 -2.24 16.35
CA LYS A 304 20.14 -3.56 16.73
C LYS A 304 21.18 -3.43 17.84
N LYS A 305 22.12 -2.49 17.71
CA LYS A 305 23.16 -2.23 18.73
C LYS A 305 22.60 -1.67 20.04
N ALA A 306 21.50 -0.93 19.99
CA ALA A 306 20.76 -0.47 21.16
C ALA A 306 19.93 -1.57 21.84
N GLY A 307 19.95 -2.80 21.30
CA GLY A 307 19.36 -3.98 21.92
C GLY A 307 17.99 -4.37 21.37
N CYS A 308 17.52 -3.78 20.27
CA CYS A 308 16.37 -4.28 19.53
C CYS A 308 16.72 -5.60 18.82
N SER A 309 15.72 -6.45 18.58
CA SER A 309 15.84 -7.53 17.60
C SER A 309 15.50 -6.98 16.22
N VAL A 310 16.45 -6.92 15.31
CA VAL A 310 16.24 -6.35 13.96
C VAL A 310 16.48 -7.43 12.89
N SER A 311 15.48 -7.64 12.03
CA SER A 311 15.50 -8.61 10.93
C SER A 311 15.06 -7.95 9.62
N ILE A 312 15.77 -8.24 8.53
CA ILE A 312 15.55 -7.63 7.23
C ILE A 312 15.48 -8.74 6.17
N VAL A 313 14.42 -8.72 5.37
CA VAL A 313 14.34 -9.45 4.10
C VAL A 313 14.29 -8.43 2.98
N TYR A 314 15.19 -8.56 2.01
CA TYR A 314 15.32 -7.58 0.93
C TYR A 314 15.60 -8.23 -0.43
N ALA A 315 15.31 -7.57 -1.54
CA ALA A 315 15.68 -8.08 -2.87
C ALA A 315 16.95 -7.42 -3.43
N GLU A 316 17.13 -6.12 -3.16
CA GLU A 316 18.24 -5.33 -3.70
C GLU A 316 18.72 -4.27 -2.71
N ALA A 317 20.04 -4.14 -2.57
CA ALA A 317 20.71 -3.09 -1.82
C ALA A 317 21.89 -2.55 -2.63
N ASP A 318 22.13 -1.24 -2.60
CA ASP A 318 23.36 -0.68 -3.18
C ASP A 318 24.59 -1.14 -2.38
N SER A 319 25.71 -1.29 -3.07
CA SER A 319 26.95 -1.83 -2.49
C SER A 319 28.19 -1.16 -3.07
N ALA A 320 29.35 -1.43 -2.48
CA ALA A 320 30.64 -1.07 -3.07
C ALA A 320 30.78 -1.62 -4.50
N LYS A 321 30.16 -2.76 -4.80
CA LYS A 321 30.23 -3.37 -6.13
C LYS A 321 29.34 -2.65 -7.15
N SER A 322 28.18 -2.15 -6.75
CA SER A 322 27.30 -1.37 -7.63
C SER A 322 27.71 0.10 -7.76
N SER A 323 28.48 0.61 -6.80
CA SER A 323 28.74 2.04 -6.62
C SER A 323 30.23 2.40 -6.77
N GLY A 324 30.94 1.72 -7.68
CA GLY A 324 32.33 2.06 -8.06
C GLY A 324 33.34 2.00 -6.91
N GLY A 325 33.13 1.10 -5.95
CA GLY A 325 33.96 0.93 -4.75
C GLY A 325 33.45 1.65 -3.50
N THR A 326 32.45 2.52 -3.61
CA THR A 326 31.87 3.23 -2.46
C THR A 326 30.90 2.33 -1.71
N LYS A 327 31.20 2.02 -0.44
CA LYS A 327 30.34 1.20 0.43
C LYS A 327 28.94 1.81 0.55
N GLY A 328 27.92 0.98 0.37
CA GLY A 328 26.51 1.37 0.37
C GLY A 328 25.73 0.73 1.51
N THR A 329 24.42 0.60 1.32
CA THR A 329 23.52 -0.02 2.31
C THR A 329 23.85 -1.48 2.56
N TRP A 330 24.29 -2.24 1.55
CA TRP A 330 24.65 -3.66 1.71
C TRP A 330 25.76 -3.81 2.75
N GLU A 331 26.87 -3.09 2.62
CA GLU A 331 27.96 -3.15 3.59
C GLU A 331 27.52 -2.65 4.98
N GLN A 332 26.68 -1.62 5.03
CA GLN A 332 26.17 -1.09 6.29
C GLN A 332 25.36 -2.15 7.06
N MET A 333 24.42 -2.83 6.39
CA MET A 333 23.60 -3.87 7.02
C MET A 333 24.42 -5.09 7.47
N HIS A 334 25.56 -5.36 6.81
CA HIS A 334 26.46 -6.47 7.11
C HIS A 334 27.57 -6.15 8.14
N THR A 335 27.54 -4.97 8.75
CA THR A 335 28.50 -4.61 9.81
C THR A 335 28.36 -5.54 11.02
N THR A 336 29.48 -5.85 11.70
CA THR A 336 29.48 -6.64 12.95
C THR A 336 28.51 -6.06 13.99
N GLY A 337 27.67 -6.92 14.56
CA GLY A 337 26.57 -6.53 15.45
C GLY A 337 25.37 -5.88 14.74
N GLY A 338 25.31 -6.00 13.42
CA GLY A 338 24.22 -5.55 12.56
C GLY A 338 22.98 -6.45 12.60
N PRO A 339 21.93 -6.08 11.87
CA PRO A 339 20.68 -6.82 11.78
C PRO A 339 20.89 -8.24 11.22
N THR A 340 19.90 -9.11 11.42
CA THR A 340 19.82 -10.36 10.66
C THR A 340 19.28 -10.06 9.27
N VAL A 341 20.00 -10.44 8.23
CA VAL A 341 19.69 -10.07 6.84
C VAL A 341 19.49 -11.34 6.00
N ARG A 342 18.50 -11.31 5.11
CA ARG A 342 18.19 -12.36 4.13
C ARG A 342 17.85 -11.71 2.79
N CYS A 343 18.60 -12.01 1.75
CA CYS A 343 18.22 -11.62 0.41
C CYS A 343 17.23 -12.63 -0.19
N TYR A 344 16.11 -12.13 -0.73
CA TYR A 344 15.24 -12.86 -1.64
C TYR A 344 15.30 -12.20 -3.02
N ASN A 345 16.18 -12.74 -3.86
CA ASN A 345 16.30 -12.41 -5.27
C ASN A 345 16.84 -13.65 -6.00
N ASP A 346 15.93 -14.52 -6.42
CA ASP A 346 16.22 -15.85 -6.96
C ASP A 346 15.98 -15.88 -8.47
N ASP A 347 17.06 -15.80 -9.23
CA ASP A 347 17.03 -15.88 -10.68
C ASP A 347 17.14 -17.32 -11.20
N ARG A 348 17.15 -18.34 -10.34
CA ARG A 348 17.22 -19.73 -10.80
C ARG A 348 15.90 -20.15 -11.43
N ASP A 349 15.98 -20.86 -12.55
CA ASP A 349 14.82 -21.53 -13.12
C ASP A 349 14.63 -22.91 -12.47
N PRO A 350 13.56 -23.12 -11.67
CA PRO A 350 13.31 -24.41 -11.03
C PRO A 350 12.97 -25.52 -12.02
N LEU A 351 12.50 -25.18 -13.23
CA LEU A 351 12.17 -26.14 -14.29
C LEU A 351 13.39 -26.46 -15.17
N ASN A 352 14.38 -25.56 -15.21
CA ASN A 352 15.58 -25.70 -16.04
C ASN A 352 16.85 -25.41 -15.23
N PRO A 353 17.34 -26.37 -14.41
CA PRO A 353 18.53 -26.17 -13.59
C PRO A 353 19.74 -25.67 -14.39
N GLY A 354 20.38 -24.61 -13.90
CA GLY A 354 21.51 -23.95 -14.58
C GLY A 354 21.11 -22.86 -15.57
N LYS A 355 19.82 -22.68 -15.85
CA LYS A 355 19.29 -21.50 -16.56
C LYS A 355 18.82 -20.45 -15.56
N LYS A 356 18.84 -19.20 -16.02
CA LYS A 356 18.37 -18.04 -15.27
C LYS A 356 17.04 -17.55 -15.83
N LEU A 357 16.12 -17.21 -14.94
CA LEU A 357 14.89 -16.53 -15.28
C LEU A 357 15.18 -15.11 -15.75
N ALA A 358 14.38 -14.64 -16.70
CA ALA A 358 14.42 -13.24 -17.12
C ALA A 358 13.85 -12.31 -16.02
N ALA A 359 12.78 -12.74 -15.35
CA ALA A 359 12.24 -12.10 -14.16
C ALA A 359 12.48 -13.03 -12.94
N PRO A 360 13.32 -12.65 -11.97
CA PRO A 360 13.61 -13.47 -10.79
C PRO A 360 12.42 -13.53 -9.83
N TYR A 361 12.41 -14.52 -8.95
CA TYR A 361 11.54 -14.47 -7.78
C TYR A 361 12.11 -13.48 -6.75
N ILE A 362 11.29 -12.55 -6.27
CA ILE A 362 11.73 -11.48 -5.35
C ILE A 362 10.73 -11.25 -4.22
N ILE A 363 11.22 -10.69 -3.12
CA ILE A 363 10.36 -9.95 -2.19
C ILE A 363 10.02 -8.60 -2.81
N HIS A 364 8.73 -8.32 -3.03
CA HIS A 364 8.25 -7.04 -3.55
C HIS A 364 7.29 -6.31 -2.59
N SER A 365 6.87 -6.95 -1.50
CA SER A 365 6.31 -6.30 -0.33
C SER A 365 7.27 -5.29 0.29
N LYS A 366 6.70 -4.24 0.89
CA LYS A 366 7.43 -3.08 1.39
C LYS A 366 6.81 -2.66 2.71
N TYR A 367 7.24 -3.29 3.80
CA TYR A 367 6.67 -3.02 5.12
C TYR A 367 7.68 -3.03 6.27
N ILE A 368 7.33 -2.30 7.32
CA ILE A 368 8.01 -2.31 8.63
C ILE A 368 7.04 -2.79 9.68
N LEU A 369 7.48 -3.73 10.51
CA LEU A 369 6.74 -4.20 11.67
C LEU A 369 7.52 -3.89 12.93
N VAL A 370 6.87 -3.28 13.91
CA VAL A 370 7.41 -3.02 15.25
C VAL A 370 6.53 -3.73 16.27
N ASP A 371 7.13 -4.63 17.06
CA ASP A 371 6.50 -5.34 18.18
C ASP A 371 7.27 -4.99 19.46
N GLY A 372 6.73 -4.06 20.26
CA GLY A 372 7.35 -3.57 21.49
C GLY A 372 7.11 -2.09 21.75
N MET A 373 8.08 -1.39 22.32
CA MET A 373 7.93 0.01 22.69
C MET A 373 8.11 0.94 21.47
N TYR A 374 7.02 1.61 21.07
CA TYR A 374 6.94 2.55 19.97
C TYR A 374 6.26 3.84 20.42
N ASP A 375 6.91 4.99 20.22
CA ASP A 375 6.40 6.31 20.60
C ASP A 375 5.94 6.38 22.09
N GLY A 376 6.73 5.74 22.96
CA GLY A 376 6.50 5.74 24.41
C GLY A 376 5.40 4.80 24.90
N VAL A 377 4.77 4.00 24.02
CA VAL A 377 3.78 2.99 24.38
C VAL A 377 4.18 1.59 23.88
N GLN A 378 3.86 0.55 24.65
CA GLN A 378 4.01 -0.83 24.18
C GLN A 378 2.90 -1.12 23.17
N ASN A 379 3.28 -1.49 21.96
CA ASN A 379 2.36 -1.60 20.83
C ASN A 379 2.88 -2.51 19.72
N LYS A 380 1.98 -2.96 18.85
CA LYS A 380 2.31 -3.58 17.56
C LYS A 380 1.88 -2.66 16.42
N VAL A 381 2.85 -2.21 15.64
CA VAL A 381 2.61 -1.25 14.56
C VAL A 381 3.15 -1.78 13.24
N SER A 382 2.34 -1.68 12.19
CA SER A 382 2.72 -2.03 10.82
C SER A 382 2.75 -0.78 9.95
N PHE A 383 3.66 -0.75 8.99
CA PHE A 383 3.72 0.25 7.93
C PHE A 383 3.81 -0.49 6.62
N THR A 384 2.97 -0.21 5.62
CA THR A 384 3.11 -0.74 4.25
C THR A 384 2.86 0.36 3.23
N GLY A 385 3.24 0.14 1.98
CA GLY A 385 2.84 1.00 0.87
C GLY A 385 3.72 0.83 -0.36
N SER A 386 3.56 1.71 -1.33
CA SER A 386 4.21 1.58 -2.62
C SER A 386 5.71 1.89 -2.62
N GLY A 387 6.18 2.70 -1.66
CA GLY A 387 7.52 3.30 -1.67
C GLY A 387 8.69 2.36 -1.34
N ASN A 388 9.65 2.29 -2.25
CA ASN A 388 10.98 1.71 -1.99
C ASN A 388 11.77 2.54 -0.97
N TYR A 389 12.83 1.98 -0.38
CA TYR A 389 13.72 2.71 0.53
C TYR A 389 14.87 3.38 -0.22
N THR A 390 14.53 4.05 -1.32
CA THR A 390 15.42 4.77 -2.24
C THR A 390 15.26 6.27 -2.10
N GLY A 391 16.22 7.04 -2.62
CA GLY A 391 16.11 8.50 -2.75
C GLY A 391 14.86 8.93 -3.54
N PRO A 392 14.72 8.45 -4.80
CA PRO A 392 13.54 8.63 -5.67
C PRO A 392 12.19 8.49 -4.96
N ALA A 393 11.97 7.37 -4.26
CA ALA A 393 10.71 7.13 -3.55
C ALA A 393 10.42 8.13 -2.42
N LEU A 394 11.44 8.81 -1.90
CA LEU A 394 11.28 9.80 -0.84
C LEU A 394 11.12 11.22 -1.39
N ARG A 395 11.87 11.62 -2.43
CA ARG A 395 11.96 13.04 -2.85
C ARG A 395 11.33 13.34 -4.21
N GLU A 396 11.15 12.36 -5.07
CA GLU A 396 10.83 12.58 -6.47
C GLU A 396 9.54 11.87 -6.93
N ASN A 397 9.34 10.63 -6.51
CA ASN A 397 8.21 9.81 -6.95
C ASN A 397 6.91 10.17 -6.22
N ASP A 398 5.79 9.94 -6.90
CA ASP A 398 4.50 9.83 -6.22
C ASP A 398 4.44 8.46 -5.56
N GLU A 399 4.25 8.43 -4.25
CA GLU A 399 4.19 7.21 -3.45
C GLU A 399 3.22 7.41 -2.28
N SER A 400 2.82 6.31 -1.66
CA SER A 400 2.11 6.34 -0.40
C SER A 400 2.67 5.31 0.59
N ILE A 401 2.52 5.61 1.88
CA ILE A 401 2.76 4.68 2.99
C ILE A 401 1.62 4.83 3.97
N VAL A 402 1.13 3.73 4.53
CA VAL A 402 0.11 3.70 5.57
C VAL A 402 0.63 2.97 6.81
N LYS A 403 0.49 3.62 7.97
CA LYS A 403 0.62 3.01 9.31
C LYS A 403 -0.71 2.36 9.68
N VAL A 404 -0.64 1.17 10.28
CA VAL A 404 -1.75 0.52 10.98
C VAL A 404 -1.31 0.14 12.40
N ASP A 405 -2.10 0.57 13.37
CA ASP A 405 -1.93 0.33 14.80
C ASP A 405 -2.93 -0.77 15.25
N ASP A 406 -2.71 -1.99 14.78
CA ASP A 406 -3.59 -3.13 15.05
C ASP A 406 -2.77 -4.42 15.17
N ASP A 407 -2.99 -5.14 16.27
CA ASP A 407 -2.27 -6.35 16.64
C ASP A 407 -2.50 -7.50 15.63
N ALA A 408 -3.74 -7.65 15.15
CA ALA A 408 -4.10 -8.72 14.21
C ALA A 408 -3.49 -8.45 12.83
N VAL A 409 -3.57 -7.21 12.35
CA VAL A 409 -2.89 -6.76 11.12
C VAL A 409 -1.40 -7.01 11.21
N HIS A 410 -0.77 -6.59 12.30
CA HIS A 410 0.66 -6.83 12.52
C HIS A 410 1.01 -8.32 12.52
N ASP A 411 0.23 -9.14 13.22
CA ASP A 411 0.53 -10.58 13.32
C ASP A 411 0.36 -11.31 11.99
N MET A 412 -0.56 -10.89 11.13
CA MET A 412 -0.67 -11.38 9.74
C MET A 412 0.57 -11.02 8.92
N TYR A 413 1.03 -9.76 8.98
CA TYR A 413 2.28 -9.36 8.34
C TYR A 413 3.49 -10.11 8.89
N ARG A 414 3.54 -10.37 10.20
CA ARG A 414 4.61 -11.17 10.81
C ARG A 414 4.64 -12.60 10.26
N ILE A 415 3.48 -13.24 10.11
CA ILE A 415 3.39 -14.59 9.53
C ILE A 415 3.90 -14.58 8.09
N HIS A 416 3.50 -13.59 7.29
CA HIS A 416 4.02 -13.41 5.94
C HIS A 416 5.54 -13.19 5.94
N PHE A 417 6.06 -12.32 6.81
CA PHE A 417 7.50 -12.09 6.97
C PHE A 417 8.26 -13.39 7.27
N ASP A 418 7.77 -14.19 8.21
CA ASP A 418 8.39 -15.46 8.59
C ASP A 418 8.38 -16.46 7.41
N ARG A 419 7.29 -16.50 6.62
CA ARG A 419 7.15 -17.31 5.41
C ARG A 419 8.16 -16.91 4.33
N VAL A 420 8.26 -15.62 4.00
CA VAL A 420 9.20 -15.10 3.00
C VAL A 420 10.64 -15.32 3.46
N THR A 421 10.95 -15.03 4.74
CA THR A 421 12.28 -15.25 5.32
C THR A 421 12.74 -16.70 5.17
N LYS A 422 11.81 -17.66 5.38
CA LYS A 422 12.08 -19.09 5.23
C LYS A 422 12.31 -19.49 3.77
N ALA A 423 11.60 -18.87 2.84
CA ALA A 423 11.72 -19.13 1.40
C ALA A 423 12.91 -18.41 0.74
N ALA A 424 13.45 -17.38 1.39
CA ALA A 424 14.45 -16.49 0.81
C ALA A 424 15.69 -17.22 0.28
N TYR A 425 15.92 -17.04 -1.02
CA TYR A 425 17.13 -17.43 -1.73
C TYR A 425 17.72 -16.21 -2.45
N PRO A 426 19.05 -15.98 -2.39
CA PRO A 426 20.09 -16.83 -1.79
C PRO A 426 20.15 -16.78 -0.25
N GLY A 427 19.25 -16.05 0.40
CA GLY A 427 19.14 -16.01 1.85
C GLY A 427 20.33 -15.28 2.46
N THR A 428 21.15 -15.98 3.26
CA THR A 428 22.37 -15.42 3.85
C THR A 428 23.57 -15.43 2.91
N ALA A 429 23.49 -16.12 1.76
CA ALA A 429 24.52 -16.09 0.72
C ALA A 429 24.28 -14.92 -0.24
N ASP A 430 23.99 -13.74 0.31
CA ASP A 430 23.53 -12.55 -0.41
C ASP A 430 24.67 -11.71 -1.03
N THR A 431 25.81 -12.33 -1.28
CA THR A 431 26.95 -11.69 -1.96
C THR A 431 26.80 -11.65 -3.49
N THR A 432 25.63 -12.06 -4.00
CA THR A 432 25.32 -12.10 -5.43
C THR A 432 25.19 -10.69 -6.03
N ASP A 433 25.35 -10.58 -7.35
CA ASP A 433 25.21 -9.31 -8.08
C ASP A 433 23.81 -8.69 -7.94
N LEU A 434 22.77 -9.52 -7.87
CA LEU A 434 21.39 -9.09 -7.73
C LEU A 434 21.15 -8.48 -6.34
N CYS A 435 21.53 -9.20 -5.26
CA CYS A 435 21.39 -8.71 -3.90
C CYS A 435 22.24 -7.45 -3.63
N LYS A 436 23.37 -7.30 -4.34
CA LYS A 436 24.28 -6.14 -4.22
C LYS A 436 23.99 -4.99 -5.19
N GLY A 437 22.87 -5.04 -5.91
CA GLY A 437 22.43 -3.96 -6.80
C GLY A 437 23.35 -3.70 -7.99
N VAL A 438 24.21 -4.67 -8.37
CA VAL A 438 25.13 -4.55 -9.51
C VAL A 438 24.39 -4.68 -10.83
N LYS A 439 23.35 -5.52 -10.83
CA LYS A 439 22.40 -5.68 -11.94
C LYS A 439 21.03 -5.29 -11.39
N PRO A 440 20.75 -3.98 -11.26
CA PRO A 440 19.52 -3.53 -10.64
C PRO A 440 18.34 -4.05 -11.44
N LEU A 441 17.32 -4.51 -10.74
CA LEU A 441 16.04 -4.82 -11.36
C LEU A 441 15.30 -3.50 -11.65
N PRO A 442 14.46 -3.47 -12.69
CA PRO A 442 13.51 -2.38 -12.88
C PRO A 442 12.55 -2.32 -11.67
N ASP A 443 11.87 -1.18 -11.50
CA ASP A 443 11.08 -0.91 -10.29
C ASP A 443 9.91 -1.91 -10.10
N ASP A 444 9.46 -2.57 -11.16
CA ASP A 444 8.48 -3.65 -11.10
C ASP A 444 9.09 -5.06 -11.21
N GLY A 445 10.41 -5.21 -11.26
CA GLY A 445 11.08 -6.51 -11.38
C GLY A 445 10.93 -7.22 -12.73
N GLU A 446 10.22 -6.63 -13.71
CA GLU A 446 10.02 -7.20 -15.04
C GLU A 446 10.98 -6.60 -16.06
N PRO A 447 11.65 -7.40 -16.91
CA PRO A 447 12.43 -6.83 -18.01
C PRO A 447 11.52 -5.98 -18.91
N THR A 448 12.01 -4.78 -19.22
CA THR A 448 11.43 -3.83 -20.18
C THR A 448 11.50 -4.37 -21.60
#